data_AF-H6BVX8-F1
#
_entry.id   AF-H6BVX8-F1
#
_cell.length_a   1.000
_cell.length_b   1.000
_cell.length_c   1.000
_cell.angle_alpha   90.00
_cell.angle_beta   90.00
_cell.angle_gamma   90.00
#
_symmetry.space_group_name_H-M   'P 1'
#
loop_
_entity.id
_entity.type
_entity.pdbx_description
1 polymer ?
#
loop_
_entity_poly.entity_id
_entity_poly.type
_entity_poly.pdbx_seq_one_letter_code
_entity_poly.pdbx_strand_id
1 'polypeptide(L)'
;MLQPRLHRPLAPLDASLTSLLHSLTLCPKHAHPHPPSSTTFIRYASHAAQGRANGPTDSAGRRLGAKKTNSEYVVPGNIIFKQRGTKWHPGENVGIGKDHTIYATEHGYVRYYRDPLKHPKRRYIGVALAKEGPGSQLPTPPNAPSRRRLGMYATPIKETPSGKDFLESHLSSNSFVSFKTGAAPAPPPPTIMRDGTYREANVSIGRAAERKGVKVRPYDRRDRWLAWRRRAARVKMGLEAKAARATRKSKGKKSNKGAKMGAAKR
;
A
#
# COMPACT_ATOMS: atom_id res chain seq x y z
N MET A 1 -64.94 18.59 -13.98
CA MET A 1 -65.42 18.88 -12.62
C MET A 1 -64.22 19.12 -11.73
N LEU A 2 -64.13 20.35 -11.21
CA LEU A 2 -63.04 20.86 -10.39
C LEU A 2 -63.05 20.22 -8.99
N GLN A 3 -61.88 19.93 -8.44
CA GLN A 3 -61.68 19.75 -7.00
C GLN A 3 -60.78 20.85 -6.43
N PRO A 4 -60.98 21.22 -5.15
CA PRO A 4 -60.90 22.60 -4.71
C PRO A 4 -59.53 23.02 -4.14
N ARG A 5 -59.19 24.29 -4.35
CA ARG A 5 -58.11 25.03 -3.69
C ARG A 5 -58.51 25.31 -2.24
N LEU A 6 -57.78 24.76 -1.28
CA LEU A 6 -57.91 25.17 0.12
C LEU A 6 -57.11 26.45 0.39
N HIS A 7 -57.82 27.47 0.86
CA HIS A 7 -57.30 28.77 1.27
C HIS A 7 -56.49 28.68 2.58
N ARG A 8 -55.44 29.50 2.64
CA ARG A 8 -54.62 29.77 3.82
C ARG A 8 -55.24 30.96 4.57
N PRO A 9 -55.52 30.88 5.88
CA PRO A 9 -55.97 32.06 6.62
C PRO A 9 -54.79 33.00 6.93
N LEU A 10 -55.04 34.29 6.72
CA LEU A 10 -54.21 35.42 7.12
C LEU A 10 -54.44 35.73 8.61
N ALA A 11 -53.36 36.07 9.31
CA ALA A 11 -53.39 36.57 10.68
C ALA A 11 -53.95 38.01 10.73
N PRO A 12 -54.62 38.42 11.81
CA PRO A 12 -54.74 39.83 12.16
C PRO A 12 -53.67 40.21 13.20
N LEU A 13 -52.90 41.24 12.84
CA LEU A 13 -52.34 42.20 13.79
C LEU A 13 -53.49 43.15 14.17
N ASP A 14 -53.61 43.49 15.46
CA ASP A 14 -53.72 44.89 15.90
C ASP A 14 -53.73 45.00 17.42
N ALA A 15 -53.00 46.00 17.88
CA ALA A 15 -52.79 46.38 19.27
C ALA A 15 -53.64 47.61 19.62
N SER A 16 -54.21 47.65 20.82
CA SER A 16 -54.57 48.89 21.55
C SER A 16 -54.96 48.50 22.99
N LEU A 17 -54.18 48.85 24.00
CA LEU A 17 -54.10 50.10 24.79
C LEU A 17 -55.00 50.10 26.04
N THR A 18 -54.32 50.24 27.20
CA THR A 18 -54.77 50.85 28.49
C THR A 18 -55.87 50.09 29.26
N SER A 19 -55.93 50.00 30.58
CA SER A 19 -55.21 50.57 31.73
C SER A 19 -55.74 49.87 32.98
N LEU A 20 -54.92 49.64 34.02
CA LEU A 20 -55.21 50.05 35.40
C LEU A 20 -54.14 49.53 36.37
N LEU A 21 -53.53 50.48 37.08
CA LEU A 21 -52.68 50.31 38.24
C LEU A 21 -53.48 49.63 39.38
N HIS A 22 -52.80 48.89 40.27
CA HIS A 22 -52.65 49.28 41.69
C HIS A 22 -51.87 48.24 42.50
N SER A 23 -51.09 48.80 43.44
CA SER A 23 -50.61 48.24 44.71
C SER A 23 -49.30 47.44 44.72
N LEU A 24 -48.32 48.12 45.28
CA LEU A 24 -47.05 47.64 45.80
C LEU A 24 -47.29 46.70 46.99
N THR A 25 -46.58 45.58 47.03
CA THR A 25 -46.10 44.99 48.29
C THR A 25 -44.68 44.49 48.09
N LEU A 26 -43.78 45.10 48.87
CA LEU A 26 -42.37 44.77 48.97
C LEU A 26 -42.16 43.67 50.01
N CYS A 27 -41.14 42.84 49.74
CA CYS A 27 -40.41 41.92 50.63
C CYS A 27 -41.01 40.51 50.84
N PRO A 28 -40.19 39.50 51.21
CA PRO A 28 -38.82 39.20 50.79
C PRO A 28 -38.64 37.71 50.38
N LYS A 29 -37.64 37.45 49.52
CA LYS A 29 -36.83 36.22 49.46
C LYS A 29 -37.51 34.89 49.87
N HIS A 30 -38.25 34.27 48.95
CA HIS A 30 -38.35 32.81 48.91
C HIS A 30 -37.82 32.32 47.56
N ALA A 31 -36.55 31.94 47.55
CA ALA A 31 -35.98 31.14 46.46
C ALA A 31 -36.61 29.75 46.54
N HIS A 32 -37.68 29.53 45.77
CA HIS A 32 -38.13 28.17 45.49
C HIS A 32 -37.02 27.48 44.68
N PRO A 33 -36.47 26.33 45.13
CA PRO A 33 -35.56 25.57 44.30
C PRO A 33 -36.38 25.02 43.14
N HIS A 34 -36.32 25.69 41.99
CA HIS A 34 -36.73 25.09 40.73
C HIS A 34 -35.87 23.84 40.59
N PRO A 35 -36.45 22.63 40.48
CA PRO A 35 -35.64 21.46 40.17
C PRO A 35 -34.90 21.80 38.87
N PRO A 36 -33.58 21.57 38.76
CA PRO A 36 -32.93 21.67 37.47
C PRO A 36 -33.64 20.64 36.59
N SER A 37 -34.55 21.08 35.74
CA SER A 37 -35.09 20.29 34.67
C SER A 37 -33.92 20.07 33.73
N SER A 38 -33.09 19.09 34.08
CA SER A 38 -32.16 18.41 33.20
C SER A 38 -33.01 17.75 32.13
N THR A 39 -33.51 18.58 31.22
CA THR A 39 -34.03 18.18 29.94
C THR A 39 -32.82 17.70 29.18
N THR A 40 -32.42 16.46 29.48
CA THR A 40 -31.53 15.68 28.63
C THR A 40 -32.33 15.43 27.36
N PHE A 41 -32.44 16.47 26.50
CA PHE A 41 -33.08 16.36 25.21
C PHE A 41 -32.22 15.40 24.40
N ILE A 42 -32.66 14.14 24.33
CA ILE A 42 -32.08 13.14 23.45
C ILE A 42 -32.31 13.66 22.03
N ARG A 43 -31.27 14.21 21.42
CA ARG A 43 -31.29 14.56 20.01
C ARG A 43 -31.13 13.27 19.20
N TYR A 44 -32.23 12.78 18.64
CA TYR A 44 -32.17 11.74 17.63
C TYR A 44 -31.45 12.28 16.39
N ALA A 45 -30.61 11.45 15.77
CA ALA A 45 -29.92 11.84 14.54
C ALA A 45 -30.95 12.11 13.43
N SER A 46 -31.00 13.33 12.90
CA SER A 46 -31.86 13.69 11.79
C SER A 46 -31.16 13.39 10.46
N HIS A 47 -31.76 12.52 9.65
CA HIS A 47 -31.35 12.29 8.27
C HIS A 47 -32.16 13.21 7.35
N ALA A 48 -31.50 13.91 6.42
CA ALA A 48 -32.20 14.74 5.46
C ALA A 48 -33.13 13.86 4.60
N ALA A 49 -34.44 14.13 4.65
CA ALA A 49 -35.44 13.31 3.94
C ALA A 49 -35.43 13.54 2.42
N GLN A 50 -34.83 14.63 1.94
CA GLN A 50 -34.80 15.01 0.53
C GLN A 50 -33.43 15.54 0.11
N GLY A 51 -33.10 15.43 -1.17
CA GLY A 51 -31.86 15.94 -1.77
C GLY A 51 -30.73 14.91 -1.87
N ARG A 52 -29.49 15.39 -1.98
CA ARG A 52 -28.27 14.58 -2.23
C ARG A 52 -28.06 13.43 -1.24
N ALA A 53 -28.59 13.55 -0.02
CA ALA A 53 -28.50 12.53 1.01
C ALA A 53 -29.17 11.19 0.60
N ASN A 54 -30.21 11.23 -0.23
CA ASN A 54 -30.95 10.05 -0.70
C ASN A 54 -30.73 9.75 -2.19
N GLY A 55 -29.88 10.52 -2.88
CA GLY A 55 -29.63 10.35 -4.31
C GLY A 55 -28.54 9.30 -4.59
N PRO A 56 -28.58 8.61 -5.75
CA PRO A 56 -27.48 7.75 -6.17
C PRO A 56 -26.20 8.57 -6.34
N THR A 57 -25.10 8.10 -5.76
CA THR A 57 -23.79 8.69 -5.99
C THR A 57 -23.22 8.12 -7.28
N ASP A 58 -23.05 8.96 -8.29
CA ASP A 58 -22.34 8.56 -9.51
C ASP A 58 -20.82 8.71 -9.33
N SER A 59 -20.07 7.76 -9.89
CA SER A 59 -18.61 7.76 -9.85
C SER A 59 -18.06 7.85 -11.26
N ALA A 60 -17.00 8.63 -11.46
CA ALA A 60 -16.40 8.79 -12.77
C ALA A 60 -16.06 7.44 -13.43
N GLY A 61 -16.34 7.34 -14.74
CA GLY A 61 -16.07 6.15 -15.54
C GLY A 61 -14.61 5.72 -15.48
N ARG A 62 -14.36 4.42 -15.28
CA ARG A 62 -13.00 3.87 -15.05
C ARG A 62 -12.21 3.57 -16.33
N ARG A 63 -12.74 3.96 -17.51
CA ARG A 63 -12.10 3.80 -18.83
C ARG A 63 -11.62 2.37 -19.09
N LEU A 64 -12.40 1.37 -18.66
CA LEU A 64 -12.15 -0.05 -18.91
C LEU A 64 -12.40 -0.41 -20.39
N GLY A 65 -12.00 -1.60 -20.81
CA GLY A 65 -12.20 -2.13 -22.16
C GLY A 65 -10.90 -2.35 -22.94
N ALA A 66 -11.05 -2.61 -24.24
CA ALA A 66 -9.95 -2.81 -25.16
C ALA A 66 -9.17 -1.50 -25.34
N LYS A 67 -7.85 -1.65 -25.41
CA LYS A 67 -6.87 -0.59 -25.73
C LYS A 67 -6.15 -0.87 -27.04
N LYS A 68 -6.08 -2.15 -27.42
CA LYS A 68 -5.55 -2.61 -28.69
C LYS A 68 -6.57 -3.51 -29.38
N THR A 69 -6.80 -3.26 -30.67
CA THR A 69 -7.77 -4.03 -31.48
C THR A 69 -7.09 -5.24 -32.12
N ASN A 70 -7.88 -6.06 -32.84
CA ASN A 70 -7.35 -7.24 -33.53
C ASN A 70 -6.38 -6.81 -34.65
N SER A 71 -5.29 -7.56 -34.83
CA SER A 71 -4.20 -7.27 -35.78
C SER A 71 -3.40 -6.00 -35.51
N GLU A 72 -3.56 -5.34 -34.34
CA GLU A 72 -2.78 -4.14 -34.04
C GLU A 72 -1.37 -4.47 -33.54
N TYR A 73 -0.37 -3.72 -34.00
CA TYR A 73 1.02 -3.91 -33.59
C TYR A 73 1.24 -3.46 -32.13
N VAL A 74 1.95 -4.28 -31.36
CA VAL A 74 2.26 -4.03 -29.95
C VAL A 74 3.73 -4.34 -29.63
N VAL A 75 4.22 -3.65 -28.60
CA VAL A 75 5.56 -3.77 -28.01
C VAL A 75 5.39 -4.31 -26.58
N PRO A 76 6.38 -5.03 -26.01
CA PRO A 76 6.35 -5.47 -24.62
C PRO A 76 5.97 -4.35 -23.65
N GLY A 77 5.07 -4.64 -22.71
CA GLY A 77 4.54 -3.68 -21.74
C GLY A 77 3.28 -2.94 -22.19
N ASN A 78 2.93 -2.94 -23.48
CA ASN A 78 1.71 -2.30 -23.94
C ASN A 78 0.47 -2.97 -23.35
N ILE A 79 -0.45 -2.16 -22.84
CA ILE A 79 -1.75 -2.64 -22.34
C ILE A 79 -2.66 -2.96 -23.52
N ILE A 80 -3.23 -4.17 -23.53
CA ILE A 80 -4.15 -4.64 -24.56
C ILE A 80 -5.60 -4.49 -24.10
N PHE A 81 -5.90 -4.86 -22.86
CA PHE A 81 -7.26 -4.83 -22.33
C PHE A 81 -7.29 -4.54 -20.82
N LYS A 82 -8.09 -3.55 -20.39
CA LYS A 82 -8.35 -3.26 -18.97
C LYS A 82 -9.71 -3.80 -18.56
N GLN A 83 -9.79 -4.59 -17.50
CA GLN A 83 -11.03 -5.26 -17.11
C GLN A 83 -11.23 -5.31 -15.59
N ARG A 84 -12.45 -5.70 -15.20
CA ARG A 84 -12.78 -6.16 -13.85
C ARG A 84 -13.08 -7.65 -13.94
N GLY A 85 -12.33 -8.43 -13.16
CA GLY A 85 -12.25 -9.88 -13.34
C GLY A 85 -11.63 -10.25 -14.70
N THR A 86 -11.61 -11.55 -15.00
CA THR A 86 -11.04 -12.09 -16.24
C THR A 86 -12.13 -12.39 -17.27
N LYS A 87 -12.60 -11.35 -17.99
CA LYS A 87 -13.52 -11.53 -19.14
C LYS A 87 -12.79 -12.12 -20.35
N TRP A 88 -11.54 -11.72 -20.48
CA TRP A 88 -10.53 -12.29 -21.36
C TRP A 88 -9.40 -12.85 -20.51
N HIS A 89 -8.82 -13.96 -20.96
CA HIS A 89 -7.70 -14.64 -20.33
C HIS A 89 -6.41 -14.38 -21.12
N PRO A 90 -5.24 -14.43 -20.46
CA PRO A 90 -3.96 -14.34 -21.15
C PRO A 90 -3.74 -15.58 -22.03
N GLY A 91 -3.46 -15.34 -23.30
CA GLY A 91 -3.08 -16.34 -24.29
C GLY A 91 -1.57 -16.38 -24.49
N GLU A 92 -1.15 -16.63 -25.73
CA GLU A 92 0.27 -16.68 -26.13
C GLU A 92 0.91 -15.28 -26.09
N ASN A 93 2.15 -15.17 -25.58
CA ASN A 93 2.95 -13.93 -25.54
C ASN A 93 2.29 -12.74 -24.82
N VAL A 94 1.48 -13.05 -23.81
CA VAL A 94 0.67 -12.08 -23.07
C VAL A 94 0.70 -12.38 -21.57
N GLY A 95 0.83 -11.33 -20.77
CA GLY A 95 0.79 -11.39 -19.31
C GLY A 95 -0.51 -10.82 -18.73
N ILE A 96 -0.75 -11.11 -17.45
CA ILE A 96 -1.88 -10.56 -16.68
C ILE A 96 -1.36 -9.85 -15.42
N GLY A 97 -1.81 -8.61 -15.22
CA GLY A 97 -1.48 -7.81 -14.03
C GLY A 97 -2.36 -8.12 -12.83
N LYS A 98 -2.03 -7.52 -11.67
CA LYS A 98 -2.78 -7.66 -10.41
C LYS A 98 -4.26 -7.29 -10.53
N ASP A 99 -4.57 -6.29 -11.35
CA ASP A 99 -5.94 -5.84 -11.60
C ASP A 99 -6.60 -6.54 -12.80
N HIS A 100 -6.04 -7.68 -13.23
CA HIS A 100 -6.44 -8.45 -14.41
C HIS A 100 -6.29 -7.69 -15.75
N THR A 101 -5.54 -6.59 -15.76
CA THR A 101 -5.13 -5.93 -17.00
C THR A 101 -4.24 -6.86 -17.82
N ILE A 102 -4.54 -7.00 -19.10
CA ILE A 102 -3.80 -7.83 -20.05
C ILE A 102 -2.78 -6.95 -20.78
N TYR A 103 -1.51 -7.38 -20.83
CA TYR A 103 -0.41 -6.67 -21.46
C TYR A 103 0.46 -7.58 -22.34
N ALA A 104 1.09 -7.02 -23.36
CA ALA A 104 1.97 -7.75 -24.27
C ALA A 104 3.32 -8.06 -23.60
N THR A 105 3.86 -9.27 -23.78
CA THR A 105 5.23 -9.61 -23.34
C THR A 105 6.23 -9.59 -24.49
N GLU A 106 5.76 -9.76 -25.72
CA GLU A 106 6.60 -9.75 -26.92
C GLU A 106 6.09 -8.74 -27.95
N HIS A 107 6.96 -8.44 -28.93
CA HIS A 107 6.59 -7.65 -30.10
C HIS A 107 5.76 -8.49 -31.07
N GLY A 108 4.64 -7.96 -31.55
CA GLY A 108 3.79 -8.69 -32.48
C GLY A 108 2.44 -8.03 -32.70
N TYR A 109 1.44 -8.84 -33.05
CA TYR A 109 0.11 -8.39 -33.41
C TYR A 109 -0.94 -9.03 -32.50
N VAL A 110 -1.86 -8.24 -31.98
CA VAL A 110 -2.88 -8.72 -31.04
C VAL A 110 -3.90 -9.61 -31.76
N ARG A 111 -4.22 -10.76 -31.15
CA ARG A 111 -5.22 -11.70 -31.65
C ARG A 111 -6.19 -12.08 -30.53
N TYR A 112 -7.48 -12.01 -30.83
CA TYR A 112 -8.55 -12.46 -29.95
C TYR A 112 -9.05 -13.81 -30.45
N TYR A 113 -9.03 -14.84 -29.59
CA TYR A 113 -9.37 -16.20 -30.00
C TYR A 113 -10.03 -17.01 -28.87
N ARG A 114 -10.52 -18.19 -29.21
CA ARG A 114 -10.99 -19.21 -28.27
C ARG A 114 -10.16 -20.47 -28.47
N ASP A 115 -9.86 -21.14 -27.38
CA ASP A 115 -9.10 -22.39 -27.39
C ASP A 115 -9.91 -23.46 -26.66
N PRO A 116 -10.73 -24.24 -27.38
CA PRO A 116 -11.58 -25.24 -26.78
C PRO A 116 -10.78 -26.42 -26.21
N LEU A 117 -9.60 -26.70 -26.78
CA LEU A 117 -8.71 -27.77 -26.31
C LEU A 117 -8.16 -27.44 -24.92
N LYS A 118 -7.80 -26.16 -24.67
CA LYS A 118 -7.33 -25.72 -23.36
C LYS A 118 -8.46 -25.49 -22.37
N HIS A 119 -9.47 -24.70 -22.74
CA HIS A 119 -10.67 -24.49 -21.92
C HIS A 119 -11.90 -24.15 -22.79
N PRO A 120 -13.00 -24.93 -22.71
CA PRO A 120 -14.11 -24.83 -23.67
C PRO A 120 -14.89 -23.51 -23.63
N LYS A 121 -14.97 -22.86 -22.45
CA LYS A 121 -15.79 -21.65 -22.24
C LYS A 121 -14.99 -20.35 -22.22
N ARG A 122 -13.66 -20.41 -22.20
CA ARG A 122 -12.80 -19.22 -22.00
C ARG A 122 -12.44 -18.58 -23.33
N ARG A 123 -12.20 -17.27 -23.27
CA ARG A 123 -11.74 -16.47 -24.41
C ARG A 123 -10.38 -15.89 -24.08
N TYR A 124 -9.50 -15.85 -25.06
CA TYR A 124 -8.09 -15.48 -24.89
C TYR A 124 -7.71 -14.29 -25.75
N ILE A 125 -6.70 -13.58 -25.26
CA ILE A 125 -5.98 -12.55 -26.01
C ILE A 125 -4.53 -12.98 -26.06
N GLY A 126 -3.99 -13.14 -27.26
CA GLY A 126 -2.58 -13.44 -27.49
C GLY A 126 -1.93 -12.40 -28.39
N VAL A 127 -0.60 -12.48 -28.49
CA VAL A 127 0.19 -11.70 -29.44
C VAL A 127 0.89 -12.66 -30.39
N ALA A 128 0.49 -12.58 -31.66
CA ALA A 128 1.07 -13.34 -32.76
C ALA A 128 2.37 -12.66 -33.23
N LEU A 129 3.40 -13.46 -33.53
CA LEU A 129 4.71 -12.92 -33.90
C LEU A 129 4.74 -12.32 -35.31
N ALA A 130 3.86 -12.78 -36.19
CA ALA A 130 3.71 -12.30 -37.56
C ALA A 130 2.31 -11.71 -37.77
N LYS A 131 2.19 -10.77 -38.71
CA LYS A 131 0.90 -10.15 -39.05
C LYS A 131 0.00 -11.09 -39.84
N GLU A 132 0.59 -11.80 -40.80
CA GLU A 132 -0.08 -12.69 -41.74
C GLU A 132 0.61 -14.07 -41.80
N GLY A 133 -0.05 -15.02 -42.45
CA GLY A 133 0.44 -16.40 -42.61
C GLY A 133 0.21 -17.30 -41.39
N PRO A 134 0.83 -18.47 -41.33
CA PRO A 134 0.55 -19.46 -40.28
C PRO A 134 1.02 -19.03 -38.89
N GLY A 135 1.80 -17.94 -38.79
CA GLY A 135 2.24 -17.35 -37.52
C GLY A 135 1.35 -16.26 -36.99
N SER A 136 0.29 -15.93 -37.72
CA SER A 136 -0.71 -14.93 -37.37
C SER A 136 -1.88 -15.53 -36.59
N GLN A 137 -2.22 -16.78 -36.90
CA GLN A 137 -3.41 -17.43 -36.38
C GLN A 137 -3.13 -18.09 -35.03
N LEU A 138 -3.91 -17.70 -34.02
CA LEU A 138 -3.96 -18.34 -32.70
C LEU A 138 -5.34 -19.00 -32.52
N PRO A 139 -5.45 -20.14 -31.82
CA PRO A 139 -4.42 -20.83 -31.05
C PRO A 139 -3.42 -21.63 -31.91
N THR A 140 -2.20 -21.78 -31.42
CA THR A 140 -1.22 -22.68 -32.06
C THR A 140 -1.69 -24.14 -31.93
N PRO A 141 -1.65 -24.96 -33.01
CA PRO A 141 -2.07 -26.36 -32.92
C PRO A 141 -1.12 -27.16 -32.02
N PRO A 142 -1.63 -28.19 -31.30
CA PRO A 142 -0.93 -28.83 -30.19
C PRO A 142 0.40 -29.51 -30.56
N ASN A 143 0.52 -30.03 -31.79
CA ASN A 143 1.72 -30.72 -32.27
C ASN A 143 2.66 -29.84 -33.09
N ALA A 144 2.36 -28.54 -33.23
CA ALA A 144 3.26 -27.64 -33.95
C ALA A 144 4.39 -27.13 -33.05
N PRO A 145 5.57 -26.86 -33.61
CA PRO A 145 6.66 -26.24 -32.86
C PRO A 145 6.26 -24.84 -32.37
N SER A 146 6.60 -24.54 -31.11
CA SER A 146 6.37 -23.22 -30.51
C SER A 146 7.25 -22.18 -31.19
N ARG A 147 6.63 -21.12 -31.72
CA ARG A 147 7.33 -20.01 -32.36
C ARG A 147 7.85 -19.05 -31.28
N ARG A 148 9.15 -18.73 -31.30
CA ARG A 148 9.80 -17.85 -30.32
C ARG A 148 10.74 -16.87 -31.02
N ARG A 149 10.97 -15.70 -30.43
CA ARG A 149 11.99 -14.75 -30.89
C ARG A 149 13.25 -14.89 -30.04
N LEU A 150 14.41 -14.81 -30.68
CA LEU A 150 15.70 -14.82 -29.97
C LEU A 150 15.88 -13.56 -29.12
N GLY A 151 15.42 -12.40 -29.60
CA GLY A 151 15.48 -11.14 -28.86
C GLY A 151 16.90 -10.59 -28.64
N MET A 152 17.88 -11.11 -29.38
CA MET A 152 19.28 -10.70 -29.31
C MET A 152 19.75 -10.20 -30.68
N TYR A 153 20.70 -9.27 -30.67
CA TYR A 153 21.39 -8.79 -31.87
C TYR A 153 22.88 -9.14 -31.77
N ALA A 154 23.48 -9.53 -32.89
CA ALA A 154 24.90 -9.84 -32.94
C ALA A 154 25.69 -8.55 -32.72
N THR A 155 26.52 -8.53 -31.67
CA THR A 155 27.49 -7.46 -31.44
C THR A 155 28.87 -8.02 -31.66
N PRO A 156 29.71 -7.38 -32.50
CA PRO A 156 31.11 -7.76 -32.55
C PRO A 156 31.69 -7.57 -31.15
N ILE A 157 32.42 -8.58 -30.68
CA ILE A 157 33.13 -8.48 -29.41
C ILE A 157 34.12 -7.34 -29.57
N LYS A 158 34.04 -6.34 -28.69
CA LYS A 158 35.04 -5.29 -28.65
C LYS A 158 36.34 -5.94 -28.22
N GLU A 159 37.26 -6.12 -29.17
CA GLU A 159 38.65 -6.43 -28.86
C GLU A 159 39.13 -5.33 -27.92
N THR A 160 39.26 -5.65 -26.63
CA THR A 160 40.08 -4.83 -25.76
C THR A 160 41.45 -4.83 -26.41
N PRO A 161 42.06 -3.66 -26.69
CA PRO A 161 43.45 -3.66 -27.09
C PRO A 161 44.15 -4.44 -25.98
N SER A 162 44.63 -5.64 -26.32
CA SER A 162 45.56 -6.38 -25.50
C SER A 162 46.54 -5.33 -25.05
N GLY A 163 46.49 -4.99 -23.75
CA GLY A 163 47.36 -3.97 -23.20
C GLY A 163 48.74 -4.30 -23.73
N LYS A 164 49.35 -3.32 -24.38
CA LYS A 164 50.79 -3.31 -24.61
C LYS A 164 51.40 -3.74 -23.28
N ASP A 165 51.75 -5.01 -23.27
CA ASP A 165 52.71 -5.65 -22.41
C ASP A 165 52.61 -5.26 -20.93
N PHE A 166 51.58 -5.78 -20.24
CA PHE A 166 51.67 -5.90 -18.78
C PHE A 166 52.98 -6.64 -18.40
N LEU A 167 53.42 -7.59 -19.23
CA LEU A 167 54.69 -8.32 -19.07
C LEU A 167 55.94 -7.43 -19.25
N GLU A 168 55.93 -6.46 -20.16
CA GLU A 168 57.10 -5.61 -20.46
C GLU A 168 57.25 -4.45 -19.48
N SER A 169 56.15 -4.02 -18.85
CA SER A 169 56.19 -3.09 -17.70
C SER A 169 56.82 -3.69 -16.44
N HIS A 170 56.90 -5.02 -16.33
CA HIS A 170 57.55 -5.72 -15.21
C HIS A 170 58.99 -6.15 -15.51
N LEU A 171 59.39 -6.18 -16.79
CA LEU A 171 60.71 -6.64 -17.22
C LEU A 171 61.64 -5.49 -17.64
N SER A 172 61.08 -4.32 -17.99
CA SER A 172 61.89 -3.14 -18.29
C SER A 172 62.01 -2.23 -17.05
N SER A 173 63.23 -2.23 -16.50
CA SER A 173 63.83 -1.13 -15.73
C SER A 173 63.33 -0.88 -14.30
N ASN A 174 63.98 -1.58 -13.36
CA ASN A 174 64.64 -0.95 -12.22
C ASN A 174 63.78 -0.03 -11.33
N SER A 175 62.65 -0.54 -10.82
CA SER A 175 62.14 -0.08 -9.53
C SER A 175 61.83 -1.29 -8.64
N PHE A 176 62.70 -1.46 -7.64
CA PHE A 176 62.49 -2.36 -6.52
C PHE A 176 61.22 -1.92 -5.79
N VAL A 177 60.07 -2.49 -6.13
CA VAL A 177 58.90 -2.43 -5.25
C VAL A 177 59.11 -3.51 -4.21
N SER A 178 59.72 -3.13 -3.09
CA SER A 178 59.80 -3.94 -1.89
C SER A 178 58.40 -4.43 -1.52
N PHE A 179 58.14 -5.71 -1.75
CA PHE A 179 56.93 -6.34 -1.24
C PHE A 179 57.12 -6.44 0.28
N LYS A 180 56.61 -5.46 1.02
CA LYS A 180 56.57 -5.52 2.49
C LYS A 180 55.67 -6.67 2.91
N THR A 181 56.27 -7.83 3.15
CA THR A 181 55.67 -8.94 3.87
C THR A 181 55.27 -8.43 5.25
N GLY A 182 53.98 -8.14 5.45
CA GLY A 182 53.46 -7.59 6.70
C GLY A 182 52.46 -6.43 6.57
N ALA A 183 52.08 -6.01 5.36
CA ALA A 183 50.95 -5.09 5.22
C ALA A 183 49.64 -5.82 5.54
N ALA A 184 49.10 -5.59 6.75
CA ALA A 184 47.72 -5.94 7.06
C ALA A 184 46.81 -5.40 5.95
N PRO A 185 45.84 -6.18 5.44
CA PRO A 185 44.97 -5.73 4.38
C PRO A 185 44.32 -4.43 4.83
N ALA A 186 44.59 -3.34 4.10
CA ALA A 186 43.99 -2.05 4.41
C ALA A 186 42.47 -2.26 4.45
N PRO A 187 41.78 -1.86 5.54
CA PRO A 187 40.34 -1.96 5.59
C PRO A 187 39.78 -1.19 4.38
N PRO A 188 38.79 -1.76 3.66
CA PRO A 188 38.24 -1.10 2.49
C PRO A 188 37.80 0.31 2.87
N PRO A 189 38.04 1.32 2.00
CA PRO A 189 37.73 2.70 2.32
C PRO A 189 36.26 2.80 2.73
N PRO A 190 35.94 3.51 3.84
CA PRO A 190 34.56 3.70 4.23
C PRO A 190 33.85 4.39 3.06
N THR A 191 32.84 3.73 2.50
CA THR A 191 32.02 4.31 1.44
C THR A 191 31.30 5.51 2.02
N ILE A 192 31.76 6.71 1.66
CA ILE A 192 31.14 7.96 2.07
C ILE A 192 29.90 8.21 1.19
N MET A 193 28.89 8.89 1.77
CA MET A 193 27.65 9.45 1.23
C MET A 193 26.40 8.57 1.44
N ARG A 194 25.22 9.06 1.85
CA ARG A 194 24.66 10.35 2.28
C ARG A 194 23.68 9.96 3.41
N ASP A 195 23.64 10.70 4.51
CA ASP A 195 22.71 10.51 5.66
C ASP A 195 23.11 9.47 6.74
N GLY A 196 24.34 9.60 7.27
CA GLY A 196 24.64 9.40 8.70
C GLY A 196 24.35 8.03 9.35
N THR A 197 24.10 6.96 8.58
CA THR A 197 23.80 5.64 9.13
C THR A 197 24.71 4.59 8.50
N TYR A 198 25.50 3.90 9.33
CA TYR A 198 26.32 2.77 8.90
C TYR A 198 25.40 1.64 8.42
N ARG A 199 25.34 1.41 7.11
CA ARG A 199 24.87 0.11 6.59
C ARG A 199 26.02 -0.87 6.66
N GLU A 200 25.95 -1.75 7.66
CA GLU A 200 26.63 -3.04 7.64
C GLU A 200 26.41 -3.69 6.26
N ALA A 201 27.48 -4.10 5.56
CA ALA A 201 27.36 -4.79 4.28
C ALA A 201 26.40 -5.99 4.43
N ASN A 202 25.60 -6.32 3.40
CA ASN A 202 24.58 -7.39 3.48
C ASN A 202 25.14 -8.72 4.04
N VAL A 203 26.41 -9.02 3.75
CA VAL A 203 27.14 -10.17 4.29
C VAL A 203 27.29 -10.11 5.82
N SER A 204 27.59 -8.94 6.36
CA SER A 204 27.70 -8.72 7.81
C SER A 204 26.34 -8.78 8.50
N ILE A 205 25.28 -8.25 7.89
CA ILE A 205 23.89 -8.40 8.38
C ILE A 205 23.51 -9.88 8.46
N GLY A 206 23.86 -10.68 7.44
CA GLY A 206 23.61 -12.13 7.41
C GLY A 206 24.29 -12.90 8.55
N ARG A 207 25.49 -12.47 8.97
CA ARG A 207 26.24 -13.08 10.09
C ARG A 207 25.96 -12.47 11.47
N ALA A 208 25.00 -11.55 11.59
CA ALA A 208 24.66 -10.93 12.87
C ALA A 208 24.13 -11.95 13.90
N ALA A 209 23.47 -13.02 13.44
CA ALA A 209 23.01 -14.11 14.30
C ALA A 209 24.16 -14.97 14.84
N GLU A 210 25.18 -15.24 14.01
CA GLU A 210 26.40 -15.96 14.38
C GLU A 210 27.24 -15.14 15.36
N ARG A 211 27.43 -13.84 15.11
CA ARG A 211 28.13 -12.91 16.03
C ARG A 211 27.45 -12.83 17.41
N LYS A 212 26.11 -12.88 17.44
CA LYS A 212 25.34 -12.90 18.70
C LYS A 212 25.29 -14.29 19.36
N GLY A 213 25.95 -15.30 18.79
CA GLY A 213 25.98 -16.66 19.33
C GLY A 213 24.60 -17.31 19.41
N VAL A 214 23.65 -16.89 18.56
CA VAL A 214 22.25 -17.37 18.63
C VAL A 214 22.19 -18.81 18.13
N LYS A 215 22.13 -19.77 19.07
CA LYS A 215 21.95 -21.19 18.74
C LYS A 215 20.46 -21.47 18.48
N VAL A 216 20.12 -21.78 17.23
CA VAL A 216 18.77 -22.26 16.86
C VAL A 216 18.62 -23.69 17.37
N ARG A 217 17.58 -23.95 18.17
CA ARG A 217 17.29 -25.32 18.64
C ARG A 217 16.87 -26.20 17.45
N PRO A 218 17.34 -27.46 17.36
CA PRO A 218 16.91 -28.38 16.32
C PRO A 218 15.39 -28.60 16.39
N TYR A 219 14.76 -28.80 15.23
CA TYR A 219 13.32 -28.99 15.13
C TYR A 219 12.92 -30.37 15.64
N ASP A 220 12.05 -30.41 16.65
CA ASP A 220 11.47 -31.65 17.16
C ASP A 220 10.07 -31.86 16.58
N ARG A 221 9.90 -32.95 15.81
CA ARG A 221 8.63 -33.30 15.15
C ARG A 221 7.55 -33.77 16.13
N ARG A 222 7.92 -34.19 17.35
CA ARG A 222 6.98 -34.69 18.38
C ARG A 222 6.40 -33.56 19.24
N ASP A 223 7.08 -32.42 19.36
CA ASP A 223 6.59 -31.27 20.14
C ASP A 223 5.71 -30.32 19.30
N ARG A 224 4.51 -30.78 18.96
CA ARG A 224 3.53 -29.99 18.19
C ARG A 224 3.02 -28.74 18.91
N TRP A 225 3.16 -28.67 20.24
CA TRP A 225 2.62 -27.59 21.07
C TRP A 225 3.67 -26.54 21.47
N LEU A 226 4.95 -26.72 21.12
CA LEU A 226 6.04 -25.77 21.39
C LEU A 226 5.72 -24.36 20.88
N ALA A 227 5.19 -24.26 19.66
CA ALA A 227 4.86 -22.99 19.04
C ALA A 227 3.76 -22.25 19.83
N TRP A 228 2.76 -22.99 20.32
CA TRP A 228 1.69 -22.44 21.14
C TRP A 228 2.21 -21.97 22.51
N ARG A 229 3.04 -22.77 23.18
CA ARG A 229 3.69 -22.37 24.46
C ARG A 229 4.55 -21.13 24.32
N ARG A 230 5.37 -21.04 23.26
CA ARG A 230 6.20 -19.85 22.97
C ARG A 230 5.35 -18.62 22.67
N ARG A 231 4.22 -18.78 21.96
CA ARG A 231 3.28 -17.68 21.71
C ARG A 231 2.63 -17.21 23.01
N ALA A 232 2.15 -18.12 23.84
CA ALA A 232 1.56 -17.80 25.14
C ALA A 232 2.57 -17.05 26.05
N ALA A 233 3.82 -17.54 26.12
CA ALA A 233 4.89 -16.85 26.84
C ALA A 233 5.15 -15.43 26.31
N ARG A 234 5.16 -15.24 24.99
CA ARG A 234 5.33 -13.91 24.38
C ARG A 234 4.17 -12.97 24.71
N VAL A 235 2.94 -13.47 24.69
CA VAL A 235 1.75 -12.71 25.08
C VAL A 235 1.85 -12.32 26.56
N LYS A 236 2.22 -13.26 27.44
CA LYS A 236 2.42 -13.02 28.87
C LYS A 236 3.49 -11.94 29.12
N MET A 237 4.67 -12.07 28.52
CA MET A 237 5.74 -11.07 28.60
C MET A 237 5.29 -9.70 28.08
N GLY A 238 4.48 -9.66 27.01
CA GLY A 238 3.92 -8.43 26.48
C GLY A 238 2.91 -7.76 27.42
N LEU A 239 2.08 -8.55 28.11
CA LEU A 239 1.15 -8.07 29.13
C LEU A 239 1.91 -7.53 30.36
N GLU A 240 2.93 -8.25 30.83
CA GLU A 240 3.81 -7.82 31.93
C GLU A 240 4.54 -6.52 31.59
N ALA A 241 5.11 -6.41 30.38
CA ALA A 241 5.77 -5.18 29.93
C ALA A 241 4.79 -3.99 29.83
N LYS A 242 3.54 -4.23 29.41
CA LYS A 242 2.48 -3.20 29.41
C LYS A 242 2.11 -2.78 30.83
N ALA A 243 1.98 -3.73 31.76
CA ALA A 243 1.71 -3.45 33.17
C ALA A 243 2.84 -2.64 33.80
N ALA A 244 4.10 -3.03 33.58
CA ALA A 244 5.28 -2.31 34.06
C ALA A 244 5.37 -0.88 33.45
N ARG A 245 4.96 -0.69 32.20
CA ARG A 245 4.91 0.65 31.59
C ARG A 245 3.79 1.51 32.19
N ALA A 246 2.66 0.91 32.55
CA ALA A 246 1.56 1.61 33.20
C ALA A 246 1.94 2.09 34.62
N THR A 247 2.64 1.28 35.41
CA THR A 247 3.14 1.67 36.73
C THR A 247 4.20 2.77 36.66
N ARG A 248 5.11 2.73 35.67
CA ARG A 248 6.07 3.82 35.43
C ARG A 248 5.38 5.14 35.08
N LYS A 249 4.32 5.12 34.27
CA LYS A 249 3.53 6.33 33.95
C LYS A 249 2.80 6.90 35.17
N SER A 250 2.26 6.08 36.07
CA SER A 250 1.59 6.58 37.28
C SER A 250 2.58 7.17 38.29
N LYS A 251 3.77 6.59 38.43
CA LYS A 251 4.84 7.11 39.31
C LYS A 251 5.38 8.46 38.82
N GLY A 252 5.59 8.62 37.51
CA GLY A 252 5.99 9.90 36.91
C GLY A 252 4.92 11.01 37.02
N LYS A 253 3.63 10.64 37.11
CA LYS A 253 2.54 11.59 37.33
C LYS A 253 2.42 12.03 38.80
N LYS A 254 2.83 11.18 39.76
CA LYS A 254 2.89 11.54 41.19
C LYS A 254 4.11 12.42 41.52
N SER A 255 5.28 12.17 40.92
CA SER A 255 6.47 13.01 41.15
C SER A 255 6.29 14.45 40.65
N ASN A 256 5.51 14.65 39.58
CA ASN A 256 5.24 15.98 39.04
C ASN A 256 4.15 16.77 39.82
N LYS A 257 3.46 16.13 40.78
CA LYS A 257 2.44 16.79 41.61
C LYS A 257 2.97 17.26 42.97
N GLY A 258 4.17 16.84 43.36
CA GLY A 258 4.84 17.27 44.61
C GLY A 258 5.77 18.48 44.47
N ALA A 259 6.21 18.84 43.26
CA ALA A 259 7.19 19.91 43.02
C ALA A 259 6.59 21.33 42.93
N LYS A 260 5.28 21.51 43.21
CA LYS A 260 4.58 22.80 43.02
C LYS A 260 4.23 23.57 44.32
N MET A 261 4.83 23.20 45.45
CA MET A 261 4.53 23.75 46.79
C MET A 261 5.75 24.38 47.50
N GLY A 262 6.75 24.89 46.77
CA GLY A 262 7.98 25.39 47.39
C GLY A 262 8.77 26.41 46.55
N ALA A 263 8.11 27.43 46.01
CA ALA A 263 8.80 28.57 45.38
C ALA A 263 7.89 29.81 45.36
N ALA A 264 7.60 30.37 46.53
CA ALA A 264 6.98 31.69 46.68
C ALA A 264 7.48 32.35 47.97
N LYS A 265 8.75 32.77 47.98
CA LYS A 265 9.28 33.74 48.95
C LYS A 265 10.56 34.36 48.42
N ARG A 266 10.43 35.51 47.76
CA ARG A 266 11.33 36.66 47.76
C ARG A 266 10.67 37.77 46.95
#